data_AF-A0A2E4SC62-F1
#
_entry.id   AF-A0A2E4SC62-F1
#
_cell.length_a   1.000
_cell.length_b   1.000
_cell.length_c   1.000
_cell.angle_alpha   90.00
_cell.angle_beta   90.00
_cell.angle_gamma   90.00
#
_symmetry.space_group_name_H-M   'P 1'
#
loop_
_entity.id
_entity.type
_entity.pdbx_description
1 polymer ?
#
loop_
_entity_poly.entity_id
_entity_poly.type
_entity_poly.pdbx_seq_one_letter_code
_entity_poly.pdbx_strand_id
1 'polypeptide(L)'
;MNSLKEHLDLVKNAVLKYSKIKVLFSSSPYGDECSLRDFIGENSLAQKLESSVRYLDHYYHDHNQIEEGTSRDYEIIIEDNLLLAKVKYGWDYSYGSKWWENDLEEILNNKVVSFLSKMTETSIEKFDERFYFDIQFSSDNNHSVDSISLYENEVEIKVSHSAWENLKKEILDLSDKYGANTREANCKFDFHLTNDDSYILEKWTGEFNFS
;
A
#
# COMPACT_ATOMS: atom_id res chain seq x y z
N MET A 1 4.27 -29.53 -0.94
CA MET A 1 3.16 -29.66 0.03
C MET A 1 3.64 -29.75 1.48
N ASN A 2 4.74 -30.44 1.82
CA ASN A 2 5.23 -30.47 3.23
C ASN A 2 5.77 -29.12 3.73
N SER A 3 6.38 -28.30 2.87
CA SER A 3 6.95 -26.99 3.27
C SER A 3 5.90 -25.97 3.72
N LEU A 4 4.78 -25.83 2.98
CA LEU A 4 3.76 -24.82 3.30
C LEU A 4 3.17 -25.04 4.69
N LYS A 5 2.77 -26.29 5.00
CA LYS A 5 2.21 -26.62 6.30
C LYS A 5 3.19 -26.35 7.45
N GLU A 6 4.46 -26.67 7.27
CA GLU A 6 5.49 -26.41 8.29
C GLU A 6 5.66 -24.91 8.57
N HIS A 7 5.65 -24.07 7.53
CA HIS A 7 5.70 -22.62 7.69
C HIS A 7 4.45 -22.06 8.36
N LEU A 8 3.25 -22.54 7.96
CA LEU A 8 1.98 -22.15 8.58
C LEU A 8 1.93 -22.53 10.06
N ASP A 9 2.29 -23.76 10.39
CA ASP A 9 2.29 -24.24 11.77
C ASP A 9 3.28 -23.43 12.64
N LEU A 10 4.46 -23.07 12.11
CA LEU A 10 5.41 -22.24 12.84
C LEU A 10 4.83 -20.84 13.14
N VAL A 11 4.31 -20.16 12.12
CA VAL A 11 3.75 -18.81 12.26
C VAL A 11 2.53 -18.84 13.19
N LYS A 12 1.62 -19.80 13.01
CA LYS A 12 0.44 -19.98 13.86
C LYS A 12 0.82 -20.20 15.32
N ASN A 13 1.79 -21.06 15.60
CA ASN A 13 2.26 -21.30 16.97
C ASN A 13 2.87 -20.05 17.61
N ALA A 14 3.61 -19.25 16.83
CA ALA A 14 4.16 -18.00 17.32
C ALA A 14 3.05 -16.96 17.58
N VAL A 15 2.05 -16.83 16.71
CA VAL A 15 0.88 -15.95 16.96
C VAL A 15 0.11 -16.41 18.20
N LEU A 16 -0.12 -17.70 18.39
CA LEU A 16 -0.76 -18.23 19.61
C LEU A 16 0.02 -17.88 20.89
N LYS A 17 1.36 -17.83 20.80
CA LYS A 17 2.23 -17.50 21.95
C LYS A 17 2.32 -16.00 22.22
N TYR A 18 2.40 -15.17 21.19
CA TYR A 18 2.68 -13.73 21.30
C TYR A 18 1.48 -12.84 20.97
N SER A 19 0.30 -13.44 20.77
CA SER A 19 -0.95 -12.83 20.32
C SER A 19 -0.93 -12.26 18.89
N LYS A 20 0.20 -11.73 18.43
CA LYS A 20 0.41 -11.26 17.06
C LYS A 20 1.89 -11.27 16.67
N ILE A 21 2.15 -11.21 15.37
CA ILE A 21 3.48 -11.02 14.79
C ILE A 21 3.42 -9.82 13.84
N LYS A 22 4.40 -8.91 13.96
CA LYS A 22 4.55 -7.81 13.01
C LYS A 22 5.80 -7.99 12.18
N VAL A 23 5.69 -7.84 10.87
CA VAL A 23 6.79 -8.06 9.92
C VAL A 23 6.86 -6.93 8.92
N LEU A 24 8.04 -6.37 8.71
CA LEU A 24 8.31 -5.42 7.65
C LEU A 24 9.12 -6.10 6.55
N PHE A 25 8.60 -6.04 5.33
CA PHE A 25 9.36 -6.22 4.11
C PHE A 25 9.67 -4.86 3.48
N SER A 26 10.89 -4.68 3.02
CA SER A 26 11.30 -3.48 2.29
C SER A 26 12.29 -3.87 1.20
N SER A 27 11.96 -3.55 -0.04
CA SER A 27 12.84 -3.64 -1.19
C SER A 27 13.46 -2.27 -1.44
N SER A 28 14.74 -2.25 -1.78
CA SER A 28 15.50 -1.04 -2.12
C SER A 28 16.48 -1.33 -3.24
N PRO A 29 17.13 -0.31 -3.84
CA PRO A 29 18.21 -0.53 -4.80
C PRO A 29 19.40 -1.34 -4.24
N TYR A 30 19.50 -1.47 -2.91
CA TYR A 30 20.58 -2.16 -2.21
C TYR A 30 20.21 -3.58 -1.75
N GLY A 31 18.97 -4.02 -1.98
CA GLY A 31 18.48 -5.36 -1.64
C GLY A 31 17.17 -5.35 -0.87
N ASP A 32 16.73 -6.57 -0.52
CA ASP A 32 15.46 -6.83 0.18
C ASP A 32 15.69 -7.17 1.65
N GLU A 33 14.97 -6.46 2.53
CA GLU A 33 14.97 -6.69 3.97
C GLU A 33 13.65 -7.33 4.42
N CYS A 34 13.74 -8.23 5.39
CA CYS A 34 12.60 -8.74 6.16
C CYS A 34 12.98 -8.70 7.63
N SER A 35 12.18 -8.05 8.45
CA SER A 35 12.44 -7.90 9.88
C SER A 35 11.19 -8.09 10.71
N LEU A 36 11.31 -8.83 11.81
CA LEU A 36 10.28 -8.85 12.84
C LEU A 36 10.30 -7.54 13.63
N ARG A 37 9.14 -6.88 13.73
CA ARG A 37 8.96 -5.70 14.58
C ARG A 37 8.44 -6.10 15.94
N ASP A 38 8.95 -5.42 16.97
CA ASP A 38 8.52 -5.57 18.37
C ASP A 38 8.60 -7.01 18.91
N PHE A 39 9.39 -7.88 18.29
CA PHE A 39 9.49 -9.29 18.66
C PHE A 39 10.51 -9.49 19.79
N ILE A 40 10.03 -10.02 20.92
CA ILE A 40 10.86 -10.35 22.08
C ILE A 40 10.94 -11.87 22.19
N GLY A 41 11.94 -12.46 21.53
CA GLY A 41 12.17 -13.91 21.53
C GLY A 41 13.62 -14.27 21.21
N GLU A 42 13.93 -15.56 21.26
CA GLU A 42 15.25 -16.07 20.89
C GLU A 42 15.60 -15.73 19.44
N ASN A 43 16.84 -15.33 19.18
CA ASN A 43 17.31 -14.96 17.85
C ASN A 43 17.10 -16.10 16.82
N SER A 44 17.29 -17.36 17.24
CA SER A 44 17.07 -18.54 16.39
C SER A 44 15.60 -18.71 15.98
N LEU A 45 14.66 -18.33 16.85
CA LEU A 45 13.22 -18.34 16.55
C LEU A 45 12.85 -17.18 15.63
N ALA A 46 13.41 -15.98 15.88
CA ALA A 46 13.21 -14.81 15.04
C ALA A 46 13.58 -15.10 13.58
N GLN A 47 14.79 -15.63 13.34
CA GLN A 47 15.26 -15.98 11.98
C GLN A 47 14.39 -17.02 11.28
N LYS A 48 13.88 -18.02 12.01
CA LYS A 48 12.96 -19.04 11.46
C LYS A 48 11.61 -18.45 11.11
N LEU A 49 11.10 -17.52 11.92
CA LEU A 49 9.86 -16.81 11.66
C LEU A 49 9.99 -15.90 10.44
N GLU A 50 11.06 -15.09 10.34
CA GLU A 50 11.32 -14.27 9.16
C GLU A 50 11.38 -15.11 7.89
N SER A 51 12.10 -16.24 7.93
CA SER A 51 12.16 -17.17 6.80
C SER A 51 10.79 -17.74 6.43
N SER A 52 9.97 -18.05 7.43
CA SER A 52 8.64 -18.63 7.20
C SER A 52 7.65 -17.60 6.68
N VAL A 53 7.67 -16.37 7.21
CA VAL A 53 6.81 -15.30 6.71
C VAL A 53 7.22 -14.92 5.30
N ARG A 54 8.52 -14.87 4.97
CA ARG A 54 8.99 -14.67 3.59
C ARG A 54 8.49 -15.77 2.64
N TYR A 55 8.51 -17.02 3.08
CA TYR A 55 7.94 -18.11 2.29
C TYR A 55 6.44 -17.93 2.03
N LEU A 56 5.68 -17.56 3.07
CA LEU A 56 4.24 -17.34 2.96
C LEU A 56 3.90 -16.12 2.09
N ASP A 57 4.69 -15.05 2.17
CA ASP A 57 4.58 -13.86 1.33
C ASP A 57 4.76 -14.23 -0.15
N HIS A 58 5.85 -14.89 -0.53
CA HIS A 58 6.05 -15.36 -1.90
C HIS A 58 4.96 -16.32 -2.36
N TYR A 59 4.57 -17.29 -1.52
CA TYR A 59 3.51 -18.24 -1.85
C TYR A 59 2.18 -17.53 -2.15
N TYR A 60 1.79 -16.56 -1.33
CA TYR A 60 0.55 -15.81 -1.52
C TYR A 60 0.58 -15.01 -2.83
N HIS A 61 1.68 -14.31 -3.12
CA HIS A 61 1.81 -13.51 -4.34
C HIS A 61 1.85 -14.38 -5.59
N ASP A 62 2.65 -15.45 -5.60
CA ASP A 62 2.73 -16.39 -6.72
C ASP A 62 1.38 -17.09 -6.97
N HIS A 63 0.71 -17.55 -5.91
CA HIS A 63 -0.56 -18.29 -6.02
C HIS A 63 -1.68 -17.42 -6.61
N ASN A 64 -1.72 -16.15 -6.23
CA ASN A 64 -2.75 -15.21 -6.65
C ASN A 64 -2.34 -14.34 -7.85
N GLN A 65 -1.11 -14.52 -8.37
CA GLN A 65 -0.52 -13.70 -9.44
C GLN A 65 -0.49 -12.20 -9.10
N ILE A 66 -0.29 -11.90 -7.81
CA ILE A 66 -0.21 -10.54 -7.28
C ILE A 66 1.25 -10.11 -7.29
N GLU A 67 1.49 -8.83 -7.54
CA GLU A 67 2.84 -8.27 -7.47
C GLU A 67 3.22 -7.88 -6.04
N GLU A 68 4.47 -8.15 -5.70
CA GLU A 68 5.06 -7.82 -4.41
C GLU A 68 5.37 -6.31 -4.36
N GLY A 69 4.54 -5.51 -3.68
CA GLY A 69 4.78 -4.07 -3.54
C GLY A 69 6.10 -3.74 -2.85
N THR A 70 6.79 -2.65 -3.22
CA THR A 70 8.13 -2.32 -2.72
C THR A 70 8.33 -2.40 -1.20
N SER A 71 7.31 -2.12 -0.41
CA SER A 71 7.29 -2.37 1.03
C SER A 71 5.98 -3.00 1.45
N ARG A 72 6.02 -3.84 2.49
CA ARG A 72 4.85 -4.55 3.02
C ARG A 72 4.97 -4.63 4.53
N ASP A 73 4.02 -4.05 5.26
CA ASP A 73 3.92 -4.13 6.72
C ASP A 73 2.79 -5.10 7.07
N TYR A 74 3.15 -6.28 7.58
CA TYR A 74 2.23 -7.33 7.97
C TYR A 74 1.98 -7.29 9.47
N GLU A 75 0.70 -7.32 9.86
CA GLU A 75 0.25 -7.74 11.18
C GLU A 75 -0.45 -9.10 11.04
N ILE A 76 0.19 -10.17 11.52
CA ILE A 76 -0.32 -11.54 11.48
C ILE A 76 -0.98 -11.88 12.81
N ILE A 77 -2.23 -12.32 12.76
CA ILE A 77 -3.10 -12.56 13.90
C ILE A 77 -3.93 -13.83 13.72
N ILE A 78 -4.60 -14.28 14.79
CA ILE A 78 -5.64 -15.30 14.71
C ILE A 78 -6.98 -14.68 15.13
N GLU A 79 -7.93 -14.67 14.21
CA GLU A 79 -9.33 -14.28 14.46
C GLU A 79 -10.23 -15.43 14.00
N ASP A 80 -11.23 -15.81 14.80
CA ASP A 80 -12.17 -16.89 14.51
C ASP A 80 -11.52 -18.24 14.07
N ASN A 81 -10.37 -18.56 14.67
CA ASN A 81 -9.52 -19.73 14.35
C ASN A 81 -8.85 -19.72 12.95
N LEU A 82 -8.93 -18.60 12.23
CA LEU A 82 -8.24 -18.36 10.96
C LEU A 82 -6.93 -17.62 11.21
N LEU A 83 -5.87 -17.99 10.48
CA LEU A 83 -4.60 -17.26 10.49
C LEU A 83 -4.69 -16.16 9.43
N LEU A 84 -4.75 -14.91 9.87
CA LEU A 84 -4.94 -13.75 9.02
C LEU A 84 -3.69 -12.90 8.97
N ALA A 85 -3.37 -12.39 7.79
CA ALA A 85 -2.41 -11.31 7.59
C ALA A 85 -3.16 -10.04 7.22
N LYS A 86 -3.12 -9.04 8.10
CA LYS A 86 -3.48 -7.65 7.76
C LYS A 86 -2.23 -7.00 7.19
N VAL A 87 -2.28 -6.58 5.94
CA VAL A 87 -1.10 -6.04 5.26
C VAL A 87 -1.34 -4.60 4.84
N LYS A 88 -0.27 -3.81 4.92
CA LYS A 88 -0.16 -2.52 4.28
C LYS A 88 0.95 -2.57 3.25
N TYR A 89 0.59 -2.51 1.98
CA TYR A 89 1.52 -2.34 0.88
C TYR A 89 1.94 -0.88 0.76
N GLY A 90 3.18 -0.65 0.36
CA GLY A 90 3.67 0.61 -0.17
C GLY A 90 4.33 0.36 -1.52
N TRP A 91 4.00 1.19 -2.50
CA TRP A 91 4.64 1.20 -3.80
C TRP A 91 5.46 2.47 -3.95
N ASP A 92 6.77 2.28 -4.03
CA ASP A 92 7.73 3.30 -4.40
C ASP A 92 8.10 3.09 -5.87
N TYR A 93 7.46 3.88 -6.73
CA TYR A 93 7.65 3.79 -8.18
C TYR A 93 9.04 4.26 -8.63
N SER A 94 9.86 4.84 -7.73
CA SER A 94 11.20 5.33 -8.07
C SER A 94 12.27 4.22 -8.17
N TYR A 95 12.01 2.99 -7.70
CA TYR A 95 12.98 1.86 -7.86
C TYR A 95 12.40 0.43 -7.86
N GLY A 96 11.10 0.21 -8.05
CA GLY A 96 10.60 -1.17 -8.11
C GLY A 96 9.14 -1.35 -8.51
N SER A 97 8.92 -1.81 -9.73
CA SER A 97 7.75 -2.58 -10.16
C SER A 97 8.09 -3.28 -11.48
N LYS A 98 7.49 -4.45 -11.75
CA LYS A 98 7.60 -5.10 -13.07
C LYS A 98 6.98 -4.25 -14.20
N TRP A 99 6.24 -3.21 -13.85
CA TRP A 99 5.62 -2.23 -14.75
C TRP A 99 6.31 -0.88 -14.74
N TRP A 100 7.64 -0.87 -14.51
CA TRP A 100 8.56 0.27 -14.65
C TRP A 100 8.45 1.09 -15.96
N GLU A 101 7.58 0.71 -16.90
CA GLU A 101 7.33 1.48 -18.11
C GLU A 101 6.54 2.77 -17.81
N ASN A 102 7.30 3.80 -17.47
CA ASN A 102 6.98 5.23 -17.39
C ASN A 102 6.03 5.63 -16.25
N ASP A 103 6.61 6.32 -15.27
CA ASP A 103 6.04 7.54 -14.72
C ASP A 103 4.60 7.40 -14.18
N LEU A 104 4.20 6.28 -13.56
CA LEU A 104 2.86 6.18 -12.94
C LEU A 104 2.68 7.32 -11.93
N GLU A 105 3.74 7.62 -11.18
CA GLU A 105 3.84 8.80 -10.33
C GLU A 105 3.58 10.11 -11.12
N GLU A 106 4.32 10.38 -12.20
CA GLU A 106 4.12 11.60 -12.99
C GLU A 106 2.72 11.66 -13.62
N ILE A 107 2.20 10.53 -14.10
CA ILE A 107 0.89 10.42 -14.75
C ILE A 107 -0.23 10.68 -13.75
N LEU A 108 -0.16 10.04 -12.57
CA LEU A 108 -1.12 10.27 -11.49
C LEU A 108 -1.02 11.70 -10.99
N ASN A 109 0.19 12.22 -10.78
CA ASN A 109 0.41 13.60 -10.39
C ASN A 109 -0.21 14.57 -11.40
N ASN A 110 0.15 14.44 -12.66
CA ASN A 110 -0.36 15.28 -13.76
C ASN A 110 -1.90 15.23 -13.84
N LYS A 111 -2.51 14.06 -13.68
CA LYS A 111 -3.98 13.92 -13.70
C LYS A 111 -4.62 14.63 -12.53
N VAL A 112 -4.15 14.37 -11.31
CA VAL A 112 -4.75 14.92 -10.10
C VAL A 112 -4.53 16.42 -10.02
N VAL A 113 -3.31 16.90 -10.26
CA VAL A 113 -2.98 18.33 -10.30
C VAL A 113 -3.75 19.04 -11.41
N SER A 114 -3.86 18.48 -12.61
CA SER A 114 -4.68 19.09 -13.67
C SER A 114 -6.16 19.22 -13.27
N PHE A 115 -6.69 18.23 -12.56
CA PHE A 115 -8.06 18.27 -12.06
C PHE A 115 -8.24 19.35 -10.97
N LEU A 116 -7.39 19.34 -9.94
CA LEU A 116 -7.51 20.24 -8.79
C LEU A 116 -7.16 21.70 -9.14
N SER A 117 -6.17 21.91 -10.02
CA SER A 117 -5.81 23.25 -10.52
C SER A 117 -6.96 23.89 -11.31
N LYS A 118 -7.66 23.13 -12.16
CA LYS A 118 -8.88 23.59 -12.84
C LYS A 118 -10.00 23.89 -11.86
N MET A 119 -10.19 23.04 -10.85
CA MET A 119 -11.24 23.23 -9.84
C MET A 119 -11.00 24.49 -9.00
N THR A 120 -9.74 24.80 -8.69
CA THR A 120 -9.31 25.97 -7.90
C THR A 120 -9.04 27.21 -8.75
N GLU A 121 -9.28 27.15 -10.06
CA GLU A 121 -8.98 28.20 -11.04
C GLU A 121 -7.53 28.73 -10.93
N THR A 122 -6.60 27.84 -10.59
CA THR A 122 -5.18 28.15 -10.38
C THR A 122 -4.33 27.51 -11.48
N SER A 123 -3.27 28.18 -11.95
CA SER A 123 -2.33 27.55 -12.89
C SER A 123 -1.57 26.41 -12.21
N ILE A 124 -1.19 25.37 -12.96
CA ILE A 124 -0.45 24.21 -12.43
C ILE A 124 0.79 24.66 -11.64
N GLU A 125 1.61 25.55 -12.22
CA GLU A 125 2.81 26.11 -11.57
C GLU A 125 2.54 26.72 -10.18
N LYS A 126 1.38 27.38 -10.00
CA LYS A 126 1.01 27.98 -8.72
C LYS A 126 0.31 26.99 -7.79
N PHE A 127 -0.26 25.93 -8.35
CA PHE A 127 -0.93 24.89 -7.60
C PHE A 127 0.12 24.10 -6.80
N ASP A 128 1.20 23.69 -7.48
CA ASP A 128 2.30 22.91 -6.90
C ASP A 128 3.01 23.64 -5.74
N GLU A 129 3.03 24.97 -5.74
CA GLU A 129 3.68 25.78 -4.70
C GLU A 129 2.79 26.05 -3.46
N ARG A 130 1.46 25.88 -3.58
CA ARG A 130 0.50 26.42 -2.59
C ARG A 130 -0.40 25.37 -1.96
N PHE A 131 -0.58 24.24 -2.63
CA PHE A 131 -1.60 23.27 -2.27
C PHE A 131 -1.00 21.94 -1.84
N TYR A 132 -1.66 21.31 -0.87
CA TYR A 132 -1.40 19.93 -0.45
C TYR A 132 -2.68 19.14 -0.59
N PHE A 133 -2.60 17.88 -0.99
CA PHE A 133 -3.79 17.03 -1.06
C PHE A 133 -3.51 15.57 -0.72
N ASP A 134 -4.56 14.92 -0.23
CA ASP A 134 -4.60 13.49 0.09
C ASP A 134 -5.86 12.90 -0.53
N ILE A 135 -5.73 11.75 -1.19
CA ILE A 135 -6.86 11.03 -1.79
C ILE A 135 -6.91 9.63 -1.19
N GLN A 136 -8.05 9.31 -0.60
CA GLN A 136 -8.34 7.99 -0.05
C GLN A 136 -9.60 7.43 -0.69
N PHE A 137 -9.57 6.17 -1.11
CA PHE A 137 -10.77 5.50 -1.62
C PHE A 137 -10.75 4.00 -1.41
N SER A 138 -11.93 3.42 -1.37
CA SER A 138 -12.10 1.98 -1.46
C SER A 138 -12.15 1.54 -2.92
N SER A 139 -11.41 0.49 -3.31
CA SER A 139 -11.60 -0.16 -4.61
C SER A 139 -12.87 -1.01 -4.64
N ASP A 140 -13.31 -1.50 -3.48
CA ASP A 140 -14.66 -2.04 -3.32
C ASP A 140 -15.68 -0.90 -3.37
N ASN A 141 -16.94 -1.18 -3.74
CA ASN A 141 -18.04 -0.21 -3.79
C ASN A 141 -18.43 0.40 -2.41
N ASN A 142 -17.52 0.37 -1.44
CA ASN A 142 -17.67 0.95 -0.12
C ASN A 142 -17.25 2.42 -0.11
N HIS A 143 -18.21 3.30 -0.41
CA HIS A 143 -18.00 4.75 -0.43
C HIS A 143 -17.74 5.40 0.95
N SER A 144 -17.72 4.65 2.05
CA SER A 144 -17.47 5.23 3.39
C SER A 144 -16.03 5.69 3.62
N VAL A 145 -15.09 5.23 2.79
CA VAL A 145 -13.65 5.55 2.86
C VAL A 145 -13.26 6.63 1.85
N ASP A 146 -14.12 6.88 0.86
CA ASP A 146 -13.89 7.80 -0.25
C ASP A 146 -13.79 9.25 0.27
N SER A 147 -12.59 9.82 0.22
CA SER A 147 -12.32 11.20 0.60
C SER A 147 -11.20 11.82 -0.22
N ILE A 148 -11.31 13.13 -0.41
CA ILE A 148 -10.26 13.95 -0.96
C ILE A 148 -10.11 15.17 -0.06
N SER A 149 -8.93 15.31 0.52
CA SER A 149 -8.59 16.45 1.35
C SER A 149 -7.68 17.36 0.54
N LEU A 150 -8.08 18.61 0.31
CA LEU A 150 -7.28 19.62 -0.37
C LEU A 150 -7.06 20.77 0.59
N TYR A 151 -5.82 21.22 0.73
CA TYR A 151 -5.45 22.29 1.66
C TYR A 151 -4.68 23.39 0.95
N GLU A 152 -4.94 24.63 1.36
CA GLU A 152 -4.12 25.79 1.05
C GLU A 152 -3.82 26.53 2.36
N ASN A 153 -2.54 26.71 2.71
CA ASN A 153 -2.15 27.38 3.97
C ASN A 153 -2.90 26.85 5.21
N GLU A 154 -2.97 25.51 5.36
CA GLU A 154 -3.69 24.81 6.44
C GLU A 154 -5.23 24.95 6.43
N VAL A 155 -5.81 25.61 5.43
CA VAL A 155 -7.26 25.72 5.25
C VAL A 155 -7.75 24.65 4.29
N GLU A 156 -8.69 23.81 4.74
CA GLU A 156 -9.31 22.77 3.92
C GLU A 156 -10.28 23.39 2.89
N ILE A 157 -10.11 23.01 1.63
CA ILE A 157 -10.97 23.36 0.51
C ILE A 157 -11.82 22.14 0.16
N LYS A 158 -13.14 22.28 0.30
CA LYS A 158 -14.07 21.18 0.05
C LYS A 158 -14.15 20.83 -1.44
N VAL A 159 -13.88 19.56 -1.76
CA VAL A 159 -14.10 18.98 -3.08
C VAL A 159 -15.41 18.18 -3.07
N SER A 160 -16.28 18.41 -4.04
CA SER A 160 -17.56 17.69 -4.10
C SER A 160 -17.34 16.24 -4.55
N HIS A 161 -18.02 15.30 -3.90
CA HIS A 161 -17.89 13.87 -4.18
C HIS A 161 -18.14 13.54 -5.66
N SER A 162 -19.19 14.11 -6.26
CA SER A 162 -19.53 13.92 -7.67
C SER A 162 -18.46 14.40 -8.65
N ALA A 163 -17.62 15.38 -8.27
CA ALA A 163 -16.61 15.92 -9.16
C ALA A 163 -15.40 14.99 -9.31
N TRP A 164 -15.03 14.25 -8.26
CA TRP A 164 -13.84 13.42 -8.28
C TRP A 164 -14.11 11.93 -8.54
N GLU A 165 -15.37 11.47 -8.66
CA GLU A 165 -15.68 10.09 -9.08
C GLU A 165 -15.02 9.71 -10.41
N ASN A 166 -14.95 10.64 -11.38
CA ASN A 166 -14.23 10.40 -12.62
C ASN A 166 -12.71 10.29 -12.39
N LEU A 167 -12.15 11.13 -11.52
CA LEU A 167 -10.74 11.07 -11.15
C LEU A 167 -10.42 9.76 -10.42
N LYS A 168 -11.27 9.32 -9.49
CA LYS A 168 -11.17 8.02 -8.81
C LYS A 168 -11.08 6.88 -9.82
N LYS A 169 -11.98 6.86 -10.79
CA LYS A 169 -11.99 5.83 -11.83
C LYS A 169 -10.69 5.85 -12.65
N GLU A 170 -10.21 7.03 -13.04
CA GLU A 170 -8.95 7.15 -13.79
C GLU A 170 -7.73 6.68 -12.98
N ILE A 171 -7.69 6.97 -11.68
CA ILE A 171 -6.63 6.50 -10.78
C ILE A 171 -6.69 4.97 -10.67
N LEU A 172 -7.89 4.40 -10.45
CA LEU A 172 -8.10 2.95 -10.40
C LEU A 172 -7.67 2.26 -11.70
N ASP A 173 -8.09 2.79 -12.86
CA ASP A 173 -7.72 2.24 -14.17
C ASP A 173 -6.20 2.26 -14.39
N LEU A 174 -5.49 3.27 -13.85
CA LEU A 174 -4.03 3.34 -13.88
C LEU A 174 -3.40 2.35 -12.90
N SER A 175 -3.82 2.32 -11.63
CA SER A 175 -3.34 1.33 -10.65
C SER A 175 -3.54 -0.11 -11.12
N ASP A 176 -4.69 -0.41 -11.74
CA ASP A 176 -5.01 -1.71 -12.34
C ASP A 176 -4.04 -2.05 -13.48
N LYS A 177 -3.79 -1.09 -14.36
CA LYS A 177 -2.91 -1.26 -15.52
C LYS A 177 -1.44 -1.44 -15.11
N TYR A 178 -1.01 -0.74 -14.06
CA TYR A 178 0.40 -0.64 -13.64
C TYR A 178 0.71 -1.42 -12.35
N GLY A 179 -0.23 -2.22 -11.85
CA GLY A 179 0.10 -3.37 -11.00
C GLY A 179 -0.03 -3.19 -9.49
N ALA A 180 -0.89 -2.30 -9.00
CA ALA A 180 -1.19 -2.26 -7.57
C ALA A 180 -2.41 -3.14 -7.23
N ASN A 181 -2.46 -3.63 -5.99
CA ASN A 181 -3.32 -4.73 -5.52
C ASN A 181 -4.81 -4.34 -5.41
N THR A 182 -5.47 -4.10 -6.54
CA THR A 182 -6.79 -3.44 -6.65
C THR A 182 -7.99 -4.29 -6.25
N ARG A 183 -7.82 -5.61 -6.17
CA ARG A 183 -8.96 -6.54 -6.15
C ARG A 183 -9.63 -6.73 -4.79
N GLU A 184 -8.99 -6.35 -3.67
CA GLU A 184 -9.48 -6.68 -2.32
C GLU A 184 -9.07 -5.65 -1.24
N ALA A 185 -8.84 -4.37 -1.57
CA ALA A 185 -8.15 -3.46 -0.66
C ALA A 185 -8.64 -1.99 -0.66
N ASN A 186 -8.45 -1.30 0.46
CA ASN A 186 -8.58 0.17 0.51
C ASN A 186 -7.28 0.80 0.01
N CYS A 187 -7.38 1.79 -0.87
CA CYS A 187 -6.25 2.53 -1.39
C CYS A 187 -6.14 3.90 -0.73
N LYS A 188 -4.91 4.31 -0.46
CA LYS A 188 -4.56 5.67 -0.06
C LYS A 188 -3.40 6.14 -0.93
N PHE A 189 -3.57 7.30 -1.55
CA PHE A 189 -2.50 8.02 -2.21
C PHE A 189 -2.11 9.22 -1.38
N ASP A 190 -0.90 9.15 -0.81
CA ASP A 190 -0.29 10.29 -0.15
C ASP A 190 0.51 11.07 -1.20
N PHE A 191 0.08 12.28 -1.51
CA PHE A 191 0.79 13.19 -2.41
C PHE A 191 1.50 14.25 -1.58
N HIS A 192 2.82 14.28 -1.68
CA HIS A 192 3.62 15.38 -1.18
C HIS A 192 4.16 16.09 -2.42
N LEU A 193 3.69 17.30 -2.69
CA LEU A 193 4.18 18.14 -3.77
C LEU A 193 4.80 19.37 -3.13
N THR A 194 6.10 19.31 -2.88
CA THR A 194 6.90 20.49 -2.53
C THR A 194 8.11 20.49 -3.44
N ASN A 195 8.57 21.68 -3.86
CA ASN A 195 9.60 21.84 -4.90
C ASN A 195 10.89 21.03 -4.67
N ASP A 196 11.15 20.55 -3.46
CA ASP A 196 12.37 19.82 -3.12
C ASP A 196 12.17 18.30 -2.86
N ASP A 197 10.96 17.83 -2.53
CA ASP A 197 10.67 16.44 -2.13
C ASP A 197 9.29 15.97 -2.62
N SER A 198 9.00 16.15 -3.91
CA SER A 198 7.73 15.66 -4.48
C SER A 198 7.73 14.13 -4.56
N TYR A 199 6.76 13.47 -3.91
CA TYR A 199 6.55 12.04 -4.05
C TYR A 199 5.07 11.64 -4.01
N ILE A 200 4.75 10.54 -4.69
CA ILE A 200 3.49 9.82 -4.53
C ILE A 200 3.76 8.48 -3.86
N LEU A 201 3.07 8.25 -2.74
CA LEU A 201 3.10 6.94 -2.09
C LEU A 201 1.72 6.29 -2.17
N GLU A 202 1.63 5.25 -2.99
CA GLU A 202 0.43 4.42 -3.11
C GLU A 202 0.44 3.33 -2.04
N LYS A 203 -0.58 3.35 -1.18
CA LYS A 203 -0.73 2.43 -0.04
C LYS A 203 -2.01 1.63 -0.18
N TRP A 204 -1.88 0.30 -0.21
CA TRP A 204 -3.02 -0.61 -0.20
C TRP A 204 -3.11 -1.35 1.12
N THR A 205 -4.28 -1.38 1.74
CA THR A 205 -4.53 -2.19 2.93
C THR A 205 -5.47 -3.33 2.61
N GLY A 206 -5.02 -4.55 2.85
CA GLY A 206 -5.78 -5.77 2.59
C GLY A 206 -5.70 -6.75 3.76
N GLU A 207 -6.53 -7.77 3.72
CA GLU A 207 -6.52 -8.89 4.66
C GLU A 207 -6.52 -10.21 3.90
N PHE A 208 -5.61 -11.12 4.28
CA PHE A 208 -5.47 -12.41 3.62
C PHE A 208 -5.56 -13.56 4.60
N ASN A 209 -6.20 -14.65 4.17
CA ASN A 209 -6.28 -15.90 4.92
C ASN A 209 -5.29 -16.93 4.34
N PHE A 210 -4.47 -17.52 5.21
CA PHE A 210 -3.50 -18.55 4.82
C PHE A 210 -4.06 -19.99 4.91
N SER A 211 -5.37 -20.17 4.66
CA SER A 211 -6.11 -21.44 4.86
C SER A 211 -5.59 -22.64 4.09
#